data_AF-A0A7D3X3U8-F1
#
_entry.id   AF-A0A7D3X3U8-F1
#
_cell.length_a   1.000
_cell.length_b   1.000
_cell.length_c   1.000
_cell.angle_alpha   90.00
_cell.angle_beta   90.00
_cell.angle_gamma   90.00
#
_symmetry.space_group_name_H-M   'P 1'
#
loop_
_entity.id
_entity.type
_entity.pdbx_description
1 polymer ?
#
loop_
_entity_poly.entity_id
_entity_poly.type
_entity_poly.pdbx_seq_one_letter_code
_entity_poly.pdbx_strand_id
1 'polypeptide(L)'
;MAAGRALHAYPAELTAIRQEIHYNGASFHQQLTHPLVLQHFPGGLDMGVPQLTRPPRGYLATDPDLPWLKLKSFGVVQLFRDGEVLAPDFIDRVVAGMQAARPWVSWLNEALYD
;
A
#
# COMPACT_ATOMS: atom_id res chain seq x y z
N MET A 1 -10.34 -16.00 4.19
CA MET A 1 -11.30 -14.88 4.08
C MET A 1 -10.50 -13.59 3.98
N ALA A 2 -10.26 -13.08 2.78
CA ALA A 2 -9.58 -11.80 2.58
C ALA A 2 -10.63 -10.68 2.67
N ALA A 3 -10.79 -10.10 3.86
CA ALA A 3 -11.55 -8.86 4.03
C ALA A 3 -10.64 -7.68 3.66
N GLY A 4 -10.44 -7.49 2.37
CA GLY A 4 -9.72 -6.37 1.81
C GLY A 4 -10.09 -6.29 0.34
N ARG A 5 -10.73 -5.19 -0.07
CA ARG A 5 -11.03 -4.91 -1.48
C ARG A 5 -9.77 -5.23 -2.28
N ALA A 6 -9.84 -6.06 -3.32
CA ALA A 6 -8.73 -6.21 -4.23
C ALA A 6 -8.39 -4.80 -4.77
N LEU A 7 -7.24 -4.25 -4.36
CA LEU A 7 -6.83 -2.86 -4.59
C LEU A 7 -6.36 -2.64 -6.04
N HIS A 8 -7.17 -3.09 -7.02
CA HIS A 8 -7.09 -2.50 -8.35
C HIS A 8 -7.70 -1.11 -8.27
N ALA A 9 -6.84 -0.10 -8.14
CA ALA A 9 -7.27 1.28 -8.21
C ALA A 9 -7.73 1.61 -9.64
N TYR A 10 -8.84 2.33 -9.76
CA TYR A 10 -9.31 2.85 -11.04
C TYR A 10 -8.32 3.88 -11.60
N PRO A 11 -8.31 4.15 -12.92
CA PRO A 11 -7.34 5.06 -13.52
C PRO A 11 -7.24 6.45 -12.85
N ALA A 12 -8.36 6.99 -12.37
CA ALA A 12 -8.40 8.27 -11.64
C ALA A 12 -7.69 8.15 -10.27
N GLU A 13 -8.00 7.12 -9.50
CA GLU A 13 -7.38 6.84 -8.19
C GLU A 13 -5.86 6.66 -8.32
N LEU A 14 -5.42 5.90 -9.34
CA LEU A 14 -3.98 5.74 -9.64
C LEU A 14 -3.31 7.06 -10.07
N THR A 15 -4.06 8.00 -10.64
CA THR A 15 -3.52 9.30 -11.00
C THR A 15 -3.33 10.16 -9.75
N ALA A 16 -4.34 10.20 -8.88
CA ALA A 16 -4.32 10.97 -7.64
C ALA A 16 -3.22 10.48 -6.68
N ILE A 17 -3.12 9.17 -6.44
CA ILE A 17 -2.06 8.59 -5.59
C ILE A 17 -0.67 8.90 -6.16
N ARG A 18 -0.47 8.81 -7.48
CA ARG A 18 0.83 9.15 -8.10
C ARG A 18 1.17 10.63 -7.96
N GLN A 19 0.18 11.50 -8.04
CA GLN A 19 0.38 12.93 -7.82
C GLN A 19 0.82 13.18 -6.37
N GLU A 20 0.14 12.58 -5.39
CA GLU A 20 0.52 12.71 -3.98
C GLU A 20 1.94 12.19 -3.72
N ILE A 21 2.32 11.04 -4.28
CA ILE A 21 3.72 10.54 -4.19
C ILE A 21 4.70 11.55 -4.77
N HIS A 22 4.41 12.13 -5.93
CA HIS A 22 5.33 13.05 -6.61
C HIS A 22 5.46 14.40 -5.89
N TYR A 23 4.38 14.93 -5.32
CA TYR A 23 4.40 16.20 -4.59
C TYR A 23 4.86 16.03 -3.13
N ASN A 24 4.62 14.87 -2.52
CA ASN A 24 4.84 14.62 -1.10
C ASN A 24 5.49 13.25 -0.84
N GLY A 25 6.55 12.94 -1.59
CA GLY A 25 7.27 11.66 -1.47
C GLY A 25 7.75 11.40 -0.04
N ALA A 26 8.15 12.43 0.71
CA ALA A 26 8.58 12.30 2.10
C ALA A 26 7.48 11.70 3.01
N SER A 27 6.23 12.16 2.89
CA SER A 27 5.09 11.61 3.65
C SER A 27 4.83 10.16 3.26
N PHE A 28 4.84 9.85 1.96
CA PHE A 28 4.70 8.46 1.46
C PHE A 28 5.76 7.53 2.08
N HIS A 29 7.04 7.91 2.03
CA HIS A 29 8.13 7.13 2.62
C HIS A 29 7.99 7.00 4.13
N GLN A 30 7.57 8.06 4.83
CA GLN A 30 7.35 8.02 6.26
C GLN A 30 6.26 7.00 6.64
N GLN A 31 5.16 6.93 5.89
CA GLN A 31 4.10 5.96 6.17
C GLN A 31 4.56 4.52 5.93
N LEU A 32 5.27 4.25 4.83
CA LEU A 32 5.76 2.91 4.51
C LEU A 32 6.89 2.43 5.43
N THR A 33 7.67 3.36 5.98
CA THR A 33 8.75 3.05 6.92
C THR A 33 8.30 3.09 8.38
N HIS A 34 7.02 3.36 8.65
CA HIS A 34 6.50 3.40 10.01
C HIS A 34 6.69 2.04 10.70
N PRO A 35 7.28 1.98 11.91
CA PRO A 35 7.63 0.72 12.57
C PRO A 35 6.46 -0.26 12.73
N LEU A 36 5.27 0.26 13.06
CA LEU A 36 4.05 -0.56 13.20
C LEU A 36 3.61 -1.17 11.86
N VAL A 37 3.79 -0.44 10.75
CA VAL A 37 3.47 -0.94 9.41
C VAL A 37 4.44 -2.05 9.05
N LEU A 38 5.75 -1.83 9.20
CA LEU A 38 6.78 -2.82 8.89
C LEU A 38 6.69 -4.08 9.77
N GLN A 39 6.26 -3.95 11.02
CA GLN A 39 6.05 -5.08 11.92
C GLN A 39 4.96 -6.04 11.39
N HIS A 40 3.85 -5.50 10.87
CA HIS A 40 2.73 -6.30 10.38
C HIS A 40 2.83 -6.65 8.89
N PHE A 41 3.54 -5.81 8.12
CA PHE A 41 3.69 -5.91 6.68
C PHE A 41 5.17 -5.79 6.29
N PRO A 42 6.00 -6.78 6.64
CA PRO A 42 7.45 -6.72 6.41
C PRO A 42 7.84 -6.69 4.92
N GLY A 43 6.95 -7.12 4.03
CA GLY A 43 7.11 -6.99 2.58
C GLY A 43 6.73 -5.61 2.03
N GLY A 44 6.21 -4.71 2.86
CA GLY A 44 5.70 -3.41 2.44
C GLY A 44 4.47 -3.52 1.56
N LEU A 45 4.49 -2.78 0.44
CA LEU A 45 3.41 -2.80 -0.54
C LEU A 45 3.32 -4.15 -1.26
N ASP A 46 2.12 -4.50 -1.70
CA ASP A 46 1.84 -5.68 -2.52
C ASP A 46 2.49 -5.51 -3.90
N MET A 47 3.55 -6.26 -4.11
CA MET A 47 4.28 -6.32 -5.37
C MET A 47 3.78 -7.43 -6.31
N GLY A 48 2.69 -8.12 -5.96
CA GLY A 48 2.10 -9.20 -6.75
C GLY A 48 1.38 -8.73 -8.03
N VAL A 49 1.06 -7.44 -8.14
CA VAL A 49 0.39 -6.87 -9.31
C VAL A 49 1.43 -6.41 -10.36
N PRO A 50 1.27 -6.78 -11.65
CA PRO A 50 2.20 -6.36 -12.70
C PRO A 50 2.29 -4.83 -12.82
N GLN A 51 3.51 -4.31 -12.70
CA GLN A 51 3.80 -2.88 -12.75
C GLN A 51 3.82 -2.36 -14.19
N LEU A 52 3.82 -1.03 -14.34
CA LEU A 52 4.13 -0.40 -15.62
C LEU A 52 5.59 -0.68 -16.00
N THR A 53 5.88 -0.82 -17.29
CA THR A 53 7.27 -0.97 -17.77
C THR A 53 7.92 0.39 -18.02
N ARG A 54 7.13 1.36 -18.48
CA ARG A 54 7.54 2.75 -18.78
C ARG A 54 7.05 3.71 -17.68
N PRO A 55 7.66 4.90 -17.55
CA PRO A 55 7.11 5.96 -16.71
C PRO A 55 5.66 6.26 -17.07
N PRO A 56 4.77 6.44 -16.08
CA PRO A 56 3.42 6.92 -16.33
C PRO A 56 3.44 8.32 -16.97
N ARG A 57 2.38 8.66 -17.70
CA ARG A 57 2.27 9.96 -18.37
C ARG A 57 2.40 11.10 -17.35
N GLY A 58 3.28 12.05 -17.62
CA GLY A 58 3.51 13.22 -16.76
C GLY A 58 4.69 13.07 -15.78
N TYR A 59 5.32 11.90 -15.69
CA TYR A 59 6.44 11.64 -14.79
C TYR A 59 7.73 11.39 -15.55
N LEU A 60 8.84 11.91 -15.02
CA LEU A 60 10.16 11.79 -15.64
C LEU A 60 10.79 10.43 -15.32
N ALA A 61 11.64 9.94 -16.22
CA ALA A 61 12.43 8.74 -15.96
C ALA A 61 13.47 8.91 -14.84
N THR A 62 13.77 10.16 -14.47
CA THR A 62 14.70 10.54 -13.39
C THR A 62 13.99 10.87 -12.08
N ASP A 63 12.68 10.69 -12.00
CA ASP A 63 11.92 10.89 -10.77
C ASP A 63 12.42 9.91 -9.69
N PRO A 64 12.79 10.40 -8.48
CA PRO A 64 13.30 9.54 -7.42
C PRO A 64 12.30 8.47 -6.98
N ASP A 65 11.00 8.76 -7.10
CA ASP A 65 9.91 7.87 -6.73
C ASP A 65 9.33 7.09 -7.91
N LEU A 66 9.98 7.13 -9.08
CA LEU A 66 9.56 6.39 -10.27
C LEU A 66 9.23 4.91 -10.02
N PRO A 67 9.98 4.15 -9.19
CA PRO A 67 9.61 2.77 -8.89
C PRO A 67 8.19 2.64 -8.29
N TRP A 68 7.82 3.55 -7.40
CA TRP A 68 6.50 3.60 -6.74
C TRP A 68 5.42 4.10 -7.68
N LEU A 69 5.74 5.09 -8.51
CA LEU A 69 4.82 5.62 -9.53
C LEU A 69 4.42 4.56 -10.57
N LYS A 70 5.26 3.54 -10.80
CA LYS A 70 4.96 2.45 -11.73
C LYS A 70 4.00 1.39 -11.17
N LEU A 71 3.68 1.44 -9.87
CA LEU A 71 2.74 0.52 -9.26
C LEU A 71 1.31 0.72 -9.77
N LYS A 72 0.53 -0.36 -9.70
CA LYS A 72 -0.91 -0.40 -10.00
C LYS A 72 -1.76 -0.82 -8.80
N SER A 73 -1.11 -1.16 -7.70
CA SER A 73 -1.70 -1.47 -6.40
C SER A 73 -0.81 -0.83 -5.35
N PHE A 74 -1.43 -0.27 -4.33
CA PHE A 74 -0.78 0.38 -3.20
C PHE A 74 -1.23 -0.27 -1.88
N GLY A 75 -1.64 -1.53 -1.93
CA GLY A 75 -2.06 -2.29 -0.76
C GLY A 75 -0.90 -2.79 0.07
N VAL A 76 -1.13 -3.02 1.36
CA VAL A 76 -0.27 -3.86 2.20
C VAL A 76 -0.94 -5.22 2.39
N VAL A 77 -0.15 -6.29 2.42
CA VAL A 77 -0.67 -7.66 2.50
C VAL A 77 0.04 -8.42 3.60
N GLN A 78 -0.75 -9.07 4.46
CA GLN A 78 -0.28 -10.04 5.43
C GLN A 78 -0.89 -11.41 5.08
N LEU A 79 -0.02 -12.41 4.94
CA LEU A 79 -0.43 -13.78 4.67
C LEU A 79 -0.37 -14.60 5.97
N PHE A 80 -1.33 -15.49 6.14
CA PHE A 80 -1.40 -16.41 7.28
C PHE A 80 -1.38 -17.84 6.76
N ARG A 81 -0.61 -18.70 7.42
CA ARG A 81 -0.63 -20.14 7.20
C ARG A 81 -1.88 -20.75 7.82
N ASP A 82 -2.32 -21.90 7.33
CA ASP A 82 -3.52 -22.58 7.82
C ASP A 82 -3.51 -22.80 9.34
N GLY A 83 -2.37 -23.17 9.92
CA GLY A 83 -2.23 -23.34 11.37
C GLY A 83 -2.38 -22.03 12.15
N GLU A 84 -2.03 -20.88 11.56
CA GLU A 84 -2.21 -19.56 12.18
C GLU A 84 -3.67 -19.12 12.13
N VAL A 85 -4.40 -19.54 11.09
CA VAL A 85 -5.84 -19.28 10.94
C VAL A 85 -6.66 -20.07 11.97
N LEU A 86 -6.23 -21.28 12.32
CA LEU A 86 -6.90 -22.15 13.29
C LEU A 86 -6.54 -21.83 14.75
N ALA A 87 -5.60 -20.90 14.99
CA ALA A 87 -5.17 -20.55 16.33
C ALA A 87 -6.25 -19.75 17.08
N PRO A 88 -6.40 -19.92 18.41
CA PRO A 88 -7.41 -19.20 19.20
C PRO A 88 -7.29 -17.67 19.14
N ASP A 89 -6.07 -17.15 18.91
CA ASP A 89 -5.75 -15.73 18.84
C ASP A 89 -5.80 -15.16 17.40
N PHE A 90 -6.25 -15.95 16.41
CA PHE A 90 -6.25 -15.53 15.01
C PHE A 90 -7.01 -14.21 14.79
N ILE A 91 -8.18 -14.05 15.39
CA ILE A 91 -8.98 -12.83 15.26
C ILE A 91 -8.22 -11.62 15.81
N ASP A 92 -7.55 -11.77 16.96
CA ASP A 92 -6.76 -10.69 17.56
C ASP A 92 -5.60 -10.29 16.64
N ARG A 93 -4.95 -11.25 15.98
CA ARG A 93 -3.88 -10.99 14.99
C ARG A 93 -4.40 -10.21 13.79
N VAL A 94 -5.58 -10.57 13.27
CA VAL A 94 -6.21 -9.87 12.14
C VAL A 94 -6.56 -8.44 12.56
N VAL A 95 -7.18 -8.26 13.73
CA VAL A 95 -7.53 -6.93 14.25
C VAL A 95 -6.29 -6.07 14.44
N ALA A 96 -5.20 -6.62 14.99
CA ALA A 96 -3.94 -5.90 15.15
C ALA A 96 -3.35 -5.49 13.79
N GLY A 97 -3.36 -6.38 12.79
CA GLY A 97 -2.95 -6.05 11.42
C GLY A 97 -3.79 -4.94 10.79
N MET A 98 -5.12 -4.98 10.96
CA MET A 98 -6.01 -3.93 10.47
C MET A 98 -5.72 -2.58 11.15
N GLN A 99 -5.47 -2.58 12.46
CA GLN A 99 -5.11 -1.37 13.21
C GLN A 99 -3.77 -0.80 12.73
N ALA A 100 -2.77 -1.66 12.49
CA ALA A 100 -1.47 -1.28 11.96
C ALA A 100 -1.55 -0.69 10.54
N ALA A 101 -2.51 -1.14 9.72
CA ALA A 101 -2.73 -0.61 8.38
C ALA A 101 -3.44 0.76 8.36
N ARG A 102 -4.08 1.19 9.46
CA ARG A 102 -4.90 2.42 9.49
C ARG A 102 -4.17 3.69 9.03
N PRO A 103 -2.93 3.99 9.46
CA PRO A 103 -2.23 5.19 9.03
C PRO A 103 -2.00 5.20 7.51
N TRP A 104 -1.61 4.05 6.95
CA TRP A 104 -1.45 3.89 5.51
C TRP A 104 -2.76 4.08 4.74
N VAL A 105 -3.85 3.50 5.23
CA VAL A 105 -5.18 3.68 4.63
C VAL A 105 -5.66 5.12 4.74
N SER A 106 -5.36 5.83 5.83
CA SER A 106 -5.67 7.26 5.97
C SER A 106 -4.96 8.08 4.90
N TRP A 107 -3.65 7.86 4.76
CA TRP A 107 -2.84 8.56 3.75
C TRP A 107 -3.35 8.30 2.32
N LEU A 108 -3.74 7.06 2.01
CA LEU A 108 -4.37 6.74 0.72
C LEU A 108 -5.70 7.47 0.52
N ASN A 109 -6.52 7.60 1.57
CA ASN A 109 -7.79 8.31 1.46
C ASN A 109 -7.58 9.81 1.28
N GLU A 110 -6.63 10.41 2.00
CA GLU A 110 -6.23 11.82 1.81
C GLU A 110 -5.82 12.05 0.35
N ALA A 111 -4.93 11.19 -0.19
CA ALA A 111 -4.51 11.25 -1.60
C ALA A 111 -5.65 11.08 -2.63
N LEU A 112 -6.81 10.53 -2.24
CA LEU A 112 -7.92 10.24 -3.15
C LEU A 112 -9.06 11.26 -3.08
N TYR A 113 -9.21 11.96 -1.96
CA TYR A 113 -10.38 12.79 -1.67
C TYR A 113 -10.07 14.24 -1.30
N ASP A 114 -8.81 14.60 -1.08
CA ASP A 114 -8.35 16.00 -1.00
C ASP A 114 -8.09 16.59 -2.40
#